data_AF-A0A6B1C0I0-F1
#
_entry.id   AF-A0A6B1C0I0-F1
#
_cell.length_a   1.000
_cell.length_b   1.000
_cell.length_c   1.000
_cell.angle_alpha   90.00
_cell.angle_beta   90.00
_cell.angle_gamma   90.00
#
_symmetry.space_group_name_H-M   'P 1'
#
loop_
_entity.id
_entity.type
_entity.pdbx_description
1 polymer ?
#
loop_
_entity_poly.entity_id
_entity_poly.type
_entity_poly.pdbx_seq_one_letter_code
_entity_poly.pdbx_strand_id
1 'polypeptide(L)'
;MDEEDHTATVLRATGREDLGDALAWIQERRRLTGEVRTDELMAAVANLKRNMRVEAALREITRSALVSKVDPSTDLLAVEAAVRPRAYREALEEVARYTSSGSLADLSVEAVYFAQERNPLVLATLGLVAGLAWRDLRDRVAGLASSPGTPASPEGPWDLEQISAALVVIDRVLKDTEVPQLEGATPARPIELMFSEDQKTGWDAVASLMHDGVSYETLLAQRAVGGAWLSHRQATTGQIPALIADELCCALDNAGLSYRRGTVVGGDVSKAALRTLLQGEPGQVGVVVVSGTGKALLAIAISVARDGGTARKSGGRLRTLPSQFGVPAAVVLIGHGWAARGESMELIKSFDGRVFTEQSVEDLVTAAIALTQEEER
;
A
#
# COMPACT_ATOMS: atom_id res chain seq x y z
N MET A 1 21.52 4.15 26.89
CA MET A 1 22.78 3.61 26.36
C MET A 1 23.69 4.80 26.12
N ASP A 2 24.90 4.79 26.68
CA ASP A 2 25.86 5.89 26.54
C ASP A 2 26.73 5.71 25.27
N GLU A 3 27.47 6.74 24.85
CA GLU A 3 28.34 6.70 23.65
C GLU A 3 29.40 5.58 23.74
N GLU A 4 29.84 5.23 24.95
CA GLU A 4 30.76 4.12 25.21
C GLU A 4 30.13 2.75 24.89
N ASP A 5 28.85 2.54 25.22
CA ASP A 5 28.13 1.29 24.94
C ASP A 5 27.93 1.10 23.42
N HIS A 6 27.62 2.20 22.72
CA HIS A 6 27.49 2.20 21.26
C HIS A 6 28.83 1.88 20.60
N THR A 7 29.92 2.45 21.10
CA THR A 7 31.27 2.16 20.64
C THR A 7 31.62 0.69 20.85
N ALA A 8 31.40 0.16 22.06
CA ALA A 8 31.65 -1.24 22.39
C ALA A 8 30.86 -2.20 21.47
N THR A 9 29.62 -1.86 21.14
CA THR A 9 28.78 -2.65 20.22
C THR A 9 29.39 -2.73 18.82
N VAL A 10 29.87 -1.60 18.28
CA VAL A 10 30.50 -1.54 16.95
C VAL A 10 31.83 -2.30 16.92
N LEU A 11 32.64 -2.18 17.98
CA LEU A 11 33.89 -2.93 18.13
C LEU A 11 33.63 -4.44 18.19
N ARG A 12 32.65 -4.86 19.00
CA ARG A 12 32.25 -6.27 19.13
C ARG A 12 31.78 -6.84 17.80
N ALA A 13 30.94 -6.12 17.05
CA ALA A 13 30.42 -6.56 15.75
C ALA A 13 31.53 -6.80 14.71
N THR A 14 32.58 -5.97 14.75
CA THR A 14 33.66 -5.97 13.75
C THR A 14 34.92 -6.72 14.20
N GLY A 15 34.99 -7.10 15.49
CA GLY A 15 36.18 -7.69 16.10
C GLY A 15 37.40 -6.76 16.12
N ARG A 16 37.18 -5.44 16.08
CA ARG A 16 38.23 -4.42 16.07
C ARG A 16 38.43 -3.84 17.47
N GLU A 17 39.60 -3.27 17.71
CA GLU A 17 39.94 -2.57 18.97
C GLU A 17 39.76 -1.06 18.87
N ASP A 18 39.77 -0.50 17.65
CA ASP A 18 39.63 0.93 17.38
C ASP A 18 38.34 1.23 16.60
N LEU A 19 37.64 2.29 17.00
CA LEU A 19 36.35 2.68 16.38
C LEU A 19 36.54 3.16 14.94
N GLY A 20 37.64 3.85 14.63
CA GLY A 20 37.95 4.30 13.27
C GLY A 20 38.15 3.12 12.32
N ASP A 21 38.90 2.11 12.74
CA ASP A 21 39.10 0.87 12.00
C ASP A 21 37.79 0.07 11.87
N ALA A 22 36.99 -0.01 12.93
CA ALA A 22 35.67 -0.66 12.90
C ALA A 22 34.72 -0.02 11.88
N LEU A 23 34.63 1.31 11.84
CA LEU A 23 33.79 2.02 10.87
C LEU A 23 34.31 1.84 9.43
N ALA A 24 35.63 1.82 9.23
CA ALA A 24 36.23 1.54 7.92
C ALA A 24 35.95 0.09 7.47
N TRP A 25 36.05 -0.88 8.38
CA TRP A 25 35.74 -2.30 8.13
C TRP A 25 34.33 -2.49 7.57
N ILE A 26 33.37 -1.81 8.19
CA ILE A 26 31.96 -1.77 7.76
C ILE A 26 31.83 -1.11 6.38
N GLN A 27 32.42 0.07 6.20
CA GLN A 27 32.36 0.81 4.94
C GLN A 27 32.92 -0.01 3.76
N GLU A 28 33.97 -0.79 4.01
CA GLU A 28 34.60 -1.67 3.03
C GLU A 28 33.84 -2.98 2.78
N ARG A 29 32.65 -3.16 3.40
CA ARG A 29 31.78 -4.35 3.25
C ARG A 29 32.45 -5.65 3.69
N ARG A 30 33.37 -5.56 4.64
CA ARG A 30 34.03 -6.75 5.17
C ARG A 30 33.06 -7.52 6.06
N ARG A 31 33.23 -8.83 6.12
CA ARG A 31 32.39 -9.72 6.93
C ARG A 31 32.49 -9.32 8.40
N LEU A 32 31.34 -9.19 9.06
CA LEU A 32 31.25 -9.00 10.50
C LEU A 32 31.60 -10.31 11.20
N THR A 33 32.38 -10.23 12.27
CA THR A 33 32.91 -11.40 13.00
C THR A 33 32.28 -11.58 14.37
N GLY A 34 31.60 -10.56 14.89
CA GLY A 34 30.90 -10.62 16.17
C GLY A 34 29.46 -11.09 16.04
N GLU A 35 28.95 -11.70 17.11
CA GLU A 35 27.54 -12.03 17.30
C GLU A 35 26.76 -10.77 17.74
N VAL A 36 26.68 -9.78 16.85
CA VAL A 36 25.85 -8.58 17.06
C VAL A 36 24.77 -8.56 16.00
N ARG A 37 23.52 -8.42 16.43
CA ARG A 37 22.38 -8.35 15.53
C ARG A 37 22.43 -7.08 14.69
N THR A 38 21.89 -7.15 13.47
CA THR A 38 22.01 -6.05 12.50
C THR A 38 21.29 -4.78 12.99
N ASP A 39 20.13 -4.93 13.63
CA ASP A 39 19.38 -3.81 14.22
C ASP A 39 20.15 -3.14 15.37
N GLU A 40 20.79 -3.92 16.24
CA GLU A 40 21.64 -3.40 17.32
C GLU A 40 22.86 -2.64 16.76
N LEU A 41 23.51 -3.18 15.73
CA LEU A 41 24.63 -2.50 15.06
C LEU A 41 24.16 -1.20 14.39
N MET A 42 23.00 -1.22 13.72
CA MET A 42 22.41 -0.03 13.11
C MET A 42 22.08 1.05 14.16
N ALA A 43 21.47 0.66 15.29
CA ALA A 43 21.19 1.55 16.41
C ALA A 43 22.49 2.14 16.98
N ALA A 44 23.51 1.31 17.20
CA ALA A 44 24.79 1.76 17.72
C ALA A 44 25.46 2.79 16.82
N VAL A 45 25.61 2.49 15.52
CA VAL A 45 26.23 3.42 14.57
C VAL A 45 25.41 4.71 14.40
N ALA A 46 24.08 4.64 14.43
CA ALA A 46 23.22 5.81 14.28
C ALA A 46 23.27 6.78 15.48
N ASN A 47 23.62 6.28 16.66
CA ASN A 47 23.73 7.06 17.90
C ASN A 47 25.17 7.56 18.19
N LEU A 48 26.18 7.14 17.42
CA LEU A 48 27.53 7.71 17.51
C LEU A 48 27.57 9.18 17.07
N LYS A 49 28.54 9.92 17.58
CA LYS A 49 28.79 11.31 17.16
C LYS A 49 29.03 11.40 15.66
N ARG A 50 28.16 12.17 14.98
CA ARG A 50 28.18 12.32 13.52
C ARG A 50 29.53 12.82 13.01
N ASN A 51 30.07 12.05 12.08
CA ASN A 51 31.20 12.41 11.24
C ASN A 51 31.10 11.63 9.91
N MET A 52 31.97 11.97 8.96
CA MET A 52 31.95 11.40 7.61
C MET A 52 32.09 9.87 7.60
N ARG A 53 32.87 9.29 8.52
CA ARG A 53 33.06 7.82 8.63
C ARG A 53 31.81 7.14 9.18
N VAL A 54 31.20 7.72 10.21
CA VAL A 54 29.94 7.22 10.79
C VAL A 54 28.84 7.24 9.73
N GLU A 55 28.69 8.32 8.96
CA GLU A 55 27.69 8.39 7.89
C GLU A 55 27.96 7.40 6.76
N ALA A 56 29.22 7.18 6.38
CA ALA A 56 29.59 6.20 5.38
C ALA A 56 29.31 4.76 5.83
N ALA A 57 29.67 4.42 7.07
CA ALA A 57 29.41 3.12 7.68
C ALA A 57 27.89 2.88 7.83
N LEU A 58 27.14 3.86 8.35
CA LEU A 58 25.68 3.76 8.50
C LEU A 58 24.99 3.53 7.16
N ARG A 59 25.41 4.27 6.12
CA ARG A 59 24.86 4.11 4.77
C ARG A 59 25.10 2.70 4.24
N GLU A 60 26.28 2.14 4.46
CA GLU A 60 26.61 0.80 3.96
C GLU A 60 25.86 -0.29 4.73
N ILE A 61 25.78 -0.22 6.07
CA ILE A 61 24.98 -1.17 6.86
C ILE A 61 23.52 -1.09 6.44
N THR A 62 22.96 0.12 6.36
CA THR A 62 21.57 0.34 5.95
C THR A 62 21.31 -0.27 4.56
N ARG A 63 22.20 -0.02 3.61
CA ARG A 63 22.08 -0.56 2.25
C ARG A 63 22.11 -2.09 2.22
N SER A 64 22.94 -2.71 3.04
CA SER A 64 23.04 -4.17 3.12
C SER A 64 21.86 -4.80 3.87
N ALA A 65 21.41 -4.16 4.95
CA ALA A 65 20.31 -4.63 5.78
C ALA A 65 18.95 -4.51 5.08
N LEU A 66 18.78 -3.50 4.24
CA LEU A 66 17.52 -3.20 3.57
C LEU A 66 17.42 -3.77 2.14
N VAL A 67 18.23 -4.77 1.81
CA VAL A 67 18.07 -5.50 0.56
C VAL A 67 16.79 -6.34 0.65
N SER A 68 15.87 -6.10 -0.27
CA SER A 68 14.64 -6.87 -0.45
C SER A 68 14.81 -7.84 -1.63
N LYS A 69 14.38 -9.09 -1.45
CA LYS A 69 14.20 -10.07 -2.54
C LYS A 69 12.88 -9.84 -3.28
N VAL A 70 11.90 -9.22 -2.62
CA VAL A 70 10.65 -8.84 -3.27
C VAL A 70 10.90 -7.65 -4.18
N ASP A 71 10.59 -7.79 -5.46
CA ASP A 71 10.59 -6.69 -6.41
C ASP A 71 9.13 -6.32 -6.77
N PRO A 72 8.53 -5.31 -6.10
CA PRO A 72 7.18 -4.84 -6.41
C PRO A 72 7.10 -4.18 -7.81
N SER A 73 8.21 -4.14 -8.55
CA SER A 73 8.26 -3.69 -9.93
C SER A 73 8.09 -4.74 -10.99
N THR A 74 8.43 -5.99 -10.68
CA THR A 74 8.34 -7.11 -11.60
C THR A 74 7.28 -8.13 -11.20
N ASP A 75 7.01 -8.25 -9.89
CA ASP A 75 6.18 -9.31 -9.37
C ASP A 75 4.73 -8.82 -9.16
N LEU A 76 3.77 -9.61 -9.68
CA LEU A 76 2.36 -9.45 -9.38
C LEU A 76 1.98 -10.49 -8.33
N LEU A 77 1.45 -10.04 -7.21
CA LEU A 77 0.93 -10.93 -6.15
C LEU A 77 -0.59 -10.95 -6.18
N ALA A 78 -1.18 -12.04 -5.67
CA ALA A 78 -2.62 -12.19 -5.58
C ALA A 78 -3.37 -11.93 -6.89
N VAL A 79 -2.83 -12.45 -7.99
CA VAL A 79 -3.44 -12.32 -9.33
C VAL A 79 -4.85 -12.92 -9.32
N GLU A 80 -5.08 -13.93 -8.49
CA GLU A 80 -6.37 -14.57 -8.25
C GLU A 80 -7.40 -13.66 -7.59
N ALA A 81 -6.99 -12.64 -6.84
CA ALA A 81 -7.88 -11.64 -6.27
C ALA A 81 -8.32 -10.59 -7.31
N ALA A 82 -7.67 -10.52 -8.47
CA ALA A 82 -8.12 -9.66 -9.54
C ALA A 82 -9.42 -10.22 -10.14
N VAL A 83 -10.43 -9.35 -10.22
CA VAL A 83 -11.72 -9.67 -10.86
C VAL A 83 -11.46 -10.08 -12.31
N ARG A 84 -11.93 -11.29 -12.67
CA ARG A 84 -11.72 -11.86 -14.00
C ARG A 84 -12.54 -11.09 -15.06
N PRO A 85 -12.06 -10.97 -16.31
CA PRO A 85 -12.80 -10.31 -17.40
C PRO A 85 -14.24 -10.79 -17.57
N ARG A 86 -14.48 -12.09 -17.34
CA ARG A 86 -15.80 -12.71 -17.40
C ARG A 86 -16.79 -12.10 -16.40
N ALA A 87 -16.35 -11.77 -15.19
CA ALA A 87 -17.24 -11.19 -14.17
C ALA A 87 -17.71 -9.78 -14.56
N TYR A 88 -16.83 -8.98 -15.18
CA TYR A 88 -17.23 -7.68 -15.74
C TYR A 88 -18.23 -7.83 -16.89
N ARG A 89 -18.02 -8.82 -17.78
CA ARG A 89 -19.00 -9.13 -18.83
C ARG A 89 -20.34 -9.52 -18.23
N GLU A 90 -20.36 -10.42 -17.26
CA GLU A 90 -21.58 -10.87 -16.57
C GLU A 90 -22.29 -9.70 -15.87
N ALA A 91 -21.55 -8.74 -15.30
CA ALA A 91 -22.15 -7.53 -14.71
C ALA A 91 -22.81 -6.62 -15.77
N LEU A 92 -22.16 -6.38 -16.90
CA LEU A 92 -22.73 -5.57 -17.99
C LEU A 92 -23.92 -6.28 -18.67
N GLU A 93 -23.85 -7.60 -18.87
CA GLU A 93 -24.96 -8.39 -19.37
C GLU A 93 -26.15 -8.40 -18.40
N GLU A 94 -25.90 -8.41 -17.09
CA GLU A 94 -26.97 -8.33 -16.08
C GLU A 94 -27.73 -7.02 -16.17
N VAL A 95 -27.03 -5.90 -16.38
CA VAL A 95 -27.67 -4.60 -16.64
C VAL A 95 -28.51 -4.63 -17.91
N ALA A 96 -27.93 -5.11 -19.00
CA ALA A 96 -28.61 -5.18 -20.30
C ALA A 96 -29.90 -6.03 -20.27
N ARG A 97 -29.99 -7.05 -19.40
CA ARG A 97 -31.21 -7.85 -19.22
C ARG A 97 -32.41 -7.05 -18.72
N TYR A 98 -32.16 -5.95 -18.00
CA TYR A 98 -33.21 -5.10 -17.44
C TYR A 98 -33.50 -3.86 -18.28
N THR A 99 -32.80 -3.64 -19.39
CA THR A 99 -33.12 -2.58 -20.35
C THR A 99 -34.15 -3.06 -21.38
N SER A 100 -34.80 -2.12 -22.06
CA SER A 100 -35.85 -2.47 -23.04
C SER A 100 -35.29 -3.03 -24.34
N SER A 101 -34.07 -2.64 -24.71
CA SER A 101 -33.41 -3.07 -25.94
C SER A 101 -32.55 -4.32 -25.77
N GLY A 102 -32.27 -4.75 -24.53
CA GLY A 102 -31.27 -5.79 -24.26
C GLY A 102 -29.83 -5.30 -24.44
N SER A 103 -29.62 -3.98 -24.48
CA SER A 103 -28.34 -3.29 -24.65
C SER A 103 -28.15 -2.22 -23.58
N LEU A 104 -26.93 -1.72 -23.41
CA LEU A 104 -26.65 -0.59 -22.52
C LEU A 104 -27.08 0.77 -23.11
N ALA A 105 -27.45 0.82 -24.40
CA ALA A 105 -27.83 2.06 -25.08
C ALA A 105 -28.99 2.81 -24.40
N ASP A 106 -29.97 2.08 -23.84
CA ASP A 106 -31.16 2.60 -23.16
C ASP A 106 -31.12 2.36 -21.64
N LEU A 107 -29.92 2.47 -21.06
CA LEU A 107 -29.70 2.32 -19.62
C LEU A 107 -30.63 3.22 -18.77
N SER A 108 -31.24 2.64 -17.74
CA SER A 108 -32.03 3.37 -16.74
C SER A 108 -31.56 3.10 -15.31
N VAL A 109 -31.94 3.99 -14.37
CA VAL A 109 -31.63 3.85 -12.94
C VAL A 109 -32.23 2.56 -12.39
N GLU A 110 -33.46 2.22 -12.80
CA GLU A 110 -34.17 1.02 -12.36
C GLU A 110 -33.47 -0.24 -12.87
N ALA A 111 -33.01 -0.25 -14.13
CA ALA A 111 -32.28 -1.38 -14.69
C ALA A 111 -31.00 -1.64 -13.89
N VAL A 112 -30.26 -0.57 -13.56
CA VAL A 112 -29.05 -0.66 -12.74
C VAL A 112 -29.35 -1.11 -11.31
N TYR A 113 -30.43 -0.62 -10.70
CA TYR A 113 -30.85 -1.04 -9.36
C TYR A 113 -31.16 -2.54 -9.29
N PHE A 114 -31.98 -3.05 -10.22
CA PHE A 114 -32.29 -4.47 -10.26
C PHE A 114 -31.06 -5.33 -10.58
N ALA A 115 -30.19 -4.87 -11.47
CA ALA A 115 -28.94 -5.57 -11.77
C ALA A 115 -27.97 -5.60 -10.58
N GLN A 116 -27.84 -4.50 -9.83
CA GLN A 116 -26.97 -4.41 -8.66
C GLN A 116 -27.41 -5.34 -7.52
N GLU A 117 -28.73 -5.50 -7.31
CA GLU A 117 -29.28 -6.47 -6.36
C GLU A 117 -28.93 -7.93 -6.71
N ARG A 118 -28.73 -8.23 -8.01
CA ARG A 118 -28.36 -9.57 -8.51
C ARG A 118 -26.86 -9.78 -8.62
N ASN A 119 -26.13 -8.72 -8.94
CA ASN A 119 -24.69 -8.75 -9.14
C ASN A 119 -24.06 -7.51 -8.49
N PRO A 120 -23.40 -7.66 -7.34
CA PRO A 120 -22.86 -6.51 -6.59
C PRO A 120 -21.72 -5.78 -7.31
N LEU A 121 -21.20 -6.33 -8.42
CA LEU A 121 -20.14 -5.74 -9.22
C LEU A 121 -20.65 -4.69 -10.23
N VAL A 122 -21.97 -4.55 -10.41
CA VAL A 122 -22.54 -3.69 -11.47
C VAL A 122 -22.08 -2.25 -11.38
N LEU A 123 -22.27 -1.57 -10.23
CA LEU A 123 -21.87 -0.16 -10.09
C LEU A 123 -20.34 0.03 -10.20
N ALA A 124 -19.55 -0.92 -9.66
CA ALA A 124 -18.10 -0.91 -9.84
C ALA A 124 -17.72 -0.98 -11.32
N THR A 125 -18.38 -1.86 -12.07
CA THR A 125 -18.14 -2.07 -13.50
C THR A 125 -18.51 -0.83 -14.31
N LEU A 126 -19.67 -0.22 -14.05
CA LEU A 126 -20.10 1.00 -14.75
C LEU A 126 -19.17 2.19 -14.44
N GLY A 127 -18.63 2.28 -13.22
CA GLY A 127 -17.58 3.25 -12.89
C GLY A 127 -16.32 3.04 -13.74
N LEU A 128 -15.86 1.78 -13.87
CA LEU A 128 -14.71 1.44 -14.71
C LEU A 128 -14.95 1.69 -16.21
N VAL A 129 -16.19 1.52 -16.69
CA VAL A 129 -16.58 1.88 -18.07
C VAL A 129 -16.35 3.38 -18.33
N ALA A 130 -16.56 4.25 -17.34
CA ALA A 130 -16.20 5.67 -17.40
C ALA A 130 -14.72 5.96 -17.07
N GLY A 131 -13.89 4.94 -16.84
CA GLY A 131 -12.49 5.12 -16.43
C GLY A 131 -12.32 5.67 -15.02
N LEU A 132 -13.32 5.51 -14.14
CA LEU A 132 -13.30 5.99 -12.76
C LEU A 132 -13.03 4.82 -11.81
N ALA A 133 -12.00 4.93 -10.98
CA ALA A 133 -11.87 4.05 -9.83
C ALA A 133 -12.98 4.34 -8.81
N TRP A 134 -13.30 3.38 -7.94
CA TRP A 134 -14.36 3.56 -6.93
C TRP A 134 -14.23 4.86 -6.12
N ARG A 135 -12.98 5.18 -5.73
CA ARG A 135 -12.69 6.42 -5.01
C ARG A 135 -13.03 7.66 -5.83
N ASP A 136 -12.68 7.69 -7.11
CA ASP A 136 -12.91 8.84 -7.98
C ASP A 136 -14.41 9.02 -8.24
N LEU A 137 -15.15 7.92 -8.44
CA LEU A 137 -16.61 7.96 -8.57
C LEU A 137 -17.24 8.54 -7.31
N ARG A 138 -16.87 8.03 -6.12
CA ARG A 138 -17.37 8.55 -4.84
C ARG A 138 -17.05 10.03 -4.65
N ASP A 139 -15.81 10.43 -4.88
CA ASP A 139 -15.36 11.80 -4.66
C ASP A 139 -16.08 12.77 -5.64
N ARG A 140 -16.36 12.35 -6.88
CA ARG A 140 -17.18 13.11 -7.84
C ARG A 140 -18.66 13.16 -7.47
N VAL A 141 -19.24 12.06 -7.00
CA VAL A 141 -20.64 12.04 -6.51
C VAL A 141 -20.78 12.98 -5.31
N ALA A 142 -19.82 12.97 -4.39
CA ALA A 142 -19.79 13.89 -3.23
C ALA A 142 -19.68 15.37 -3.65
N GLY A 143 -19.11 15.66 -4.81
CA GLY A 143 -19.02 17.00 -5.38
C GLY A 143 -20.29 17.52 -6.05
N LEU A 144 -21.35 16.69 -6.19
CA LEU A 144 -22.63 17.13 -6.73
C LEU A 144 -23.36 18.04 -5.72
N ALA A 145 -24.07 19.06 -6.23
CA ALA A 145 -24.77 20.04 -5.40
C ALA A 145 -25.84 19.43 -4.46
N SER A 146 -26.42 18.30 -4.85
CA SER A 146 -27.36 17.52 -4.05
C SER A 146 -26.90 16.06 -4.05
N SER A 147 -25.84 15.79 -3.28
CA SER A 147 -25.25 14.46 -3.20
C SER A 147 -25.91 13.63 -2.10
N PRO A 148 -26.47 12.45 -2.42
CA PRO A 148 -26.86 11.46 -1.41
C PRO A 148 -25.65 10.71 -0.82
N GLY A 149 -24.43 11.01 -1.29
CA GLY A 149 -23.23 10.26 -1.01
C GLY A 149 -23.19 8.94 -1.78
N THR A 150 -22.32 8.03 -1.34
CA THR A 150 -22.26 6.64 -1.81
C THR A 150 -22.10 5.70 -0.63
N PRO A 151 -22.33 4.39 -0.81
CA PRO A 151 -21.94 3.39 0.18
C PRO A 151 -20.42 3.43 0.47
N ALA A 152 -20.00 2.75 1.54
CA ALA A 152 -18.57 2.67 1.89
C ALA A 152 -17.76 1.81 0.90
N SER A 153 -18.39 0.80 0.32
CA SER A 153 -17.85 -0.16 -0.65
C SER A 153 -18.73 -0.17 -1.90
N PRO A 154 -18.20 -0.40 -3.12
CA PRO A 154 -19.03 -0.48 -4.31
C PRO A 154 -20.04 -1.64 -4.28
N GLU A 155 -19.78 -2.68 -3.48
CA GLU A 155 -20.65 -3.84 -3.25
C GLU A 155 -21.68 -3.60 -2.14
N GLY A 156 -21.66 -2.42 -1.51
CA GLY A 156 -22.57 -2.07 -0.43
C GLY A 156 -24.04 -1.96 -0.89
N PRO A 157 -24.99 -1.79 0.04
CA PRO A 157 -26.37 -1.57 -0.30
C PRO A 157 -26.51 -0.21 -1.01
N TRP A 158 -27.08 -0.22 -2.22
CA TRP A 158 -27.34 0.98 -3.00
C TRP A 158 -28.83 1.31 -2.99
N ASP A 159 -29.17 2.58 -2.84
CA ASP A 159 -30.51 3.07 -3.12
C ASP A 159 -30.61 3.76 -4.50
N LEU A 160 -31.83 4.04 -4.93
CA LEU A 160 -32.10 4.64 -6.24
C LEU A 160 -31.50 6.06 -6.38
N GLU A 161 -31.43 6.84 -5.31
CA GLU A 161 -30.90 8.21 -5.35
C GLU A 161 -29.37 8.17 -5.55
N GLN A 162 -28.69 7.28 -4.82
CA GLN A 162 -27.26 7.03 -4.97
C GLN A 162 -26.90 6.50 -6.35
N ILE A 163 -27.68 5.55 -6.89
CA ILE A 163 -27.47 5.04 -8.26
C ILE A 163 -27.67 6.14 -9.28
N SER A 164 -28.73 6.93 -9.15
CA SER A 164 -28.99 8.08 -10.02
C SER A 164 -27.83 9.07 -9.99
N ALA A 165 -27.33 9.43 -8.80
CA ALA A 165 -26.19 10.34 -8.66
C ALA A 165 -24.90 9.78 -9.28
N ALA A 166 -24.63 8.48 -9.10
CA ALA A 166 -23.50 7.81 -9.74
C ALA A 166 -23.61 7.80 -11.28
N LEU A 167 -24.81 7.50 -11.81
CA LEU A 167 -25.06 7.52 -13.25
C LEU A 167 -24.93 8.92 -13.84
N VAL A 168 -25.30 9.98 -13.13
CA VAL A 168 -25.06 11.37 -13.58
C VAL A 168 -23.56 11.63 -13.79
N VAL A 169 -22.70 11.15 -12.90
CA VAL A 169 -21.24 11.32 -13.05
C VAL A 169 -20.72 10.49 -14.22
N ILE A 170 -21.13 9.23 -14.32
CA ILE A 170 -20.72 8.30 -15.39
C ILE A 170 -21.17 8.86 -16.76
N ASP A 171 -22.41 9.28 -16.88
CA ASP A 171 -22.98 9.87 -18.10
C ASP A 171 -22.19 11.08 -18.57
N ARG A 172 -21.78 11.97 -17.66
CA ARG A 172 -21.02 13.17 -18.03
C ARG A 172 -19.69 12.83 -18.70
N VAL A 173 -19.04 11.76 -18.24
CA VAL A 173 -17.78 11.29 -18.83
C VAL A 173 -18.04 10.61 -20.18
N LEU A 174 -19.00 9.68 -20.23
CA LEU A 174 -19.28 8.90 -21.44
C LEU A 174 -19.83 9.75 -22.59
N LYS A 175 -20.67 10.74 -22.26
CA LYS A 175 -21.29 11.67 -23.23
C LYS A 175 -20.43 12.89 -23.53
N ASP A 176 -19.22 12.97 -22.96
CA ASP A 176 -18.28 14.08 -23.17
C ASP A 176 -18.87 15.46 -22.80
N THR A 177 -19.65 15.54 -21.72
CA THR A 177 -20.30 16.79 -21.29
C THR A 177 -19.59 17.45 -20.11
N GLU A 178 -18.42 16.94 -19.69
CA GLU A 178 -17.63 17.61 -18.66
C GLU A 178 -16.95 18.87 -19.20
N VAL A 179 -16.92 19.90 -18.37
CA VAL A 179 -16.23 21.15 -18.70
C VAL A 179 -14.86 21.13 -18.03
N PRO A 180 -13.76 21.24 -18.78
CA PRO A 180 -12.43 21.28 -18.21
C PRO A 180 -12.24 22.55 -17.37
N GLN A 181 -11.53 22.43 -16.25
CA GLN A 181 -11.28 23.56 -15.33
C GLN A 181 -10.20 24.52 -15.84
N LEU A 182 -9.42 24.11 -16.84
CA LEU A 182 -8.30 24.86 -17.39
C LEU A 182 -8.50 25.10 -18.88
N GLU A 183 -8.16 26.30 -19.34
CA GLU A 183 -8.18 26.65 -20.76
C GLU A 183 -7.21 25.73 -21.54
N GLY A 184 -7.68 25.17 -22.65
CA GLY A 184 -6.92 24.23 -23.48
C GLY A 184 -6.83 22.80 -22.93
N ALA A 185 -7.39 22.49 -21.75
CA ALA A 185 -7.49 21.12 -21.27
C ALA A 185 -8.67 20.38 -21.92
N THR A 186 -8.55 19.05 -22.05
CA THR A 186 -9.64 18.15 -22.43
C THR A 186 -10.06 17.36 -21.19
N PRO A 187 -11.37 17.19 -20.91
CA PRO A 187 -11.83 16.33 -19.83
C PRO A 187 -11.25 14.92 -19.93
N ALA A 188 -10.91 14.34 -18.78
CA ALA A 188 -10.40 12.98 -18.75
C ALA A 188 -11.52 11.98 -19.07
N ARG A 189 -11.27 11.10 -20.05
CA ARG A 189 -12.17 9.99 -20.42
C ARG A 189 -11.35 8.79 -20.94
N PRO A 190 -11.93 7.57 -20.98
CA PRO A 190 -11.26 6.38 -21.51
C PRO A 190 -10.74 6.57 -22.94
N ILE A 191 -9.56 6.01 -23.24
CA ILE A 191 -8.89 6.18 -24.54
C ILE A 191 -9.72 5.64 -25.71
N GLU A 192 -10.36 4.50 -25.49
CA GLU A 192 -11.29 3.86 -26.41
C GLU A 192 -12.48 4.76 -26.77
N LEU A 193 -12.84 5.70 -25.90
CA LEU A 193 -13.86 6.71 -26.18
C LEU A 193 -13.25 8.00 -26.75
N MET A 194 -12.00 8.33 -26.44
CA MET A 194 -11.28 9.51 -26.98
C MET A 194 -11.01 9.43 -28.48
N PHE A 195 -10.62 8.26 -28.95
CA PHE A 195 -10.14 8.06 -30.31
C PHE A 195 -11.01 7.09 -31.13
N SER A 196 -12.29 6.94 -30.76
CA SER A 196 -13.25 6.13 -31.52
C SER A 196 -13.40 6.67 -32.96
N GLU A 197 -13.13 5.81 -33.94
CA GLU A 197 -13.21 6.13 -35.38
C GLU A 197 -14.65 6.08 -35.91
N ASP A 198 -15.50 5.31 -35.25
CA ASP A 198 -16.88 5.02 -35.60
C ASP A 198 -17.89 6.11 -35.17
N GLN A 199 -17.41 7.22 -34.60
CA GLN A 199 -18.18 8.39 -34.14
C GLN A 199 -19.32 8.09 -33.16
N LYS A 200 -19.43 6.85 -32.66
CA LYS A 200 -20.35 6.49 -31.59
C LYS A 200 -19.88 7.18 -30.30
N THR A 201 -20.82 7.65 -29.49
CA THR A 201 -20.53 8.30 -28.21
C THR A 201 -21.43 7.75 -27.11
N GLY A 202 -21.12 8.05 -25.85
CA GLY A 202 -21.96 7.64 -24.73
C GLY A 202 -22.11 6.12 -24.63
N TRP A 203 -23.33 5.69 -24.27
CA TRP A 203 -23.66 4.29 -24.05
C TRP A 203 -23.71 3.46 -25.34
N ASP A 204 -23.94 4.07 -26.51
CA ASP A 204 -23.88 3.38 -27.79
C ASP A 204 -22.47 2.91 -28.13
N ALA A 205 -21.46 3.72 -27.80
CA ALA A 205 -20.06 3.34 -27.93
C ALA A 205 -19.73 2.15 -27.01
N VAL A 206 -20.16 2.22 -25.74
CA VAL A 206 -19.97 1.13 -24.77
C VAL A 206 -20.63 -0.16 -25.23
N ALA A 207 -21.86 -0.08 -25.76
CA ALA A 207 -22.57 -1.24 -26.30
C ALA A 207 -21.83 -1.86 -27.49
N SER A 208 -21.22 -1.06 -28.38
CA SER A 208 -20.38 -1.58 -29.45
C SER A 208 -19.14 -2.28 -28.91
N LEU A 209 -18.44 -1.66 -27.94
CA LEU A 209 -17.23 -2.22 -27.32
C LEU A 209 -17.50 -3.54 -26.60
N MET A 210 -18.68 -3.73 -26.02
CA MET A 210 -19.08 -5.01 -25.42
C MET A 210 -19.16 -6.14 -26.45
N HIS A 211 -19.61 -5.84 -27.67
CA HIS A 211 -19.81 -6.82 -28.72
C HIS A 211 -18.54 -7.03 -29.56
N ASP A 212 -17.92 -5.94 -29.99
CA ASP A 212 -16.81 -5.92 -30.95
C ASP A 212 -15.44 -5.97 -30.27
N GLY A 213 -15.38 -5.64 -28.98
CA GLY A 213 -14.14 -5.50 -28.21
C GLY A 213 -13.39 -4.20 -28.52
N VAL A 214 -12.14 -4.14 -28.07
CA VAL A 214 -11.19 -3.05 -28.37
C VAL A 214 -10.09 -3.56 -29.31
N SER A 215 -9.67 -2.72 -30.25
CA SER A 215 -8.53 -3.03 -31.11
C SER A 215 -7.23 -3.13 -30.31
N TYR A 216 -6.24 -3.84 -30.85
CA TYR A 216 -4.95 -3.98 -30.17
C TYR A 216 -4.20 -2.65 -30.08
N GLU A 217 -4.35 -1.79 -31.07
CA GLU A 217 -3.79 -0.44 -31.12
C GLU A 217 -4.35 0.43 -30.00
N THR A 218 -5.65 0.36 -29.74
CA THR A 218 -6.31 1.02 -28.60
C THR A 218 -5.79 0.47 -27.26
N LEU A 219 -5.63 -0.85 -27.14
CA LEU A 219 -5.02 -1.47 -25.94
C LEU A 219 -3.57 -0.98 -25.73
N LEU A 220 -2.80 -0.81 -26.79
CA LEU A 220 -1.44 -0.27 -26.71
C LEU A 220 -1.44 1.20 -26.27
N ALA A 221 -2.36 2.02 -26.78
CA ALA A 221 -2.52 3.40 -26.34
C ALA A 221 -2.89 3.49 -24.85
N GLN A 222 -3.82 2.65 -24.37
CA GLN A 222 -4.15 2.50 -22.94
C GLN A 222 -2.94 2.13 -22.08
N ARG A 223 -2.08 1.22 -22.56
CA ARG A 223 -0.83 0.85 -21.87
C ARG A 223 0.18 1.99 -21.84
N ALA A 224 0.31 2.74 -22.93
CA ALA A 224 1.25 3.85 -23.03
C ALA A 224 0.93 4.99 -22.06
N VAL A 225 -0.34 5.29 -21.83
CA VAL A 225 -0.77 6.30 -20.84
C VAL A 225 -0.83 5.74 -19.40
N GLY A 226 -0.64 4.44 -19.23
CA GLY A 226 -0.46 3.78 -17.93
C GLY A 226 -1.74 3.43 -17.17
N GLY A 227 -2.93 3.84 -17.61
CA GLY A 227 -4.17 3.74 -16.81
C GLY A 227 -4.57 2.32 -16.37
N ALA A 228 -4.74 1.40 -17.31
CA ALA A 228 -5.23 0.05 -17.02
C ALA A 228 -4.15 -0.82 -16.32
N TRP A 229 -2.89 -0.70 -16.73
CA TRP A 229 -1.79 -1.51 -16.20
C TRP A 229 -1.34 -1.04 -14.81
N LEU A 230 -1.32 0.26 -14.57
CA LEU A 230 -1.02 0.81 -13.23
C LEU A 230 -2.10 0.42 -12.23
N SER A 231 -3.38 0.42 -12.63
CA SER A 231 -4.50 0.02 -11.77
C SER A 231 -4.44 -1.46 -11.39
N HIS A 232 -4.22 -2.35 -12.37
CA HIS A 232 -4.04 -3.78 -12.11
C HIS A 232 -2.85 -4.01 -11.17
N ARG A 233 -1.70 -3.39 -11.46
CA ARG A 233 -0.50 -3.52 -10.65
C ARG A 233 -0.67 -2.94 -9.25
N GLN A 234 -1.38 -1.83 -9.07
CA GLN A 234 -1.66 -1.29 -7.73
C GLN A 234 -2.58 -2.20 -6.92
N ALA A 235 -3.58 -2.81 -7.56
CA ALA A 235 -4.49 -3.74 -6.90
C ALA A 235 -3.77 -5.01 -6.41
N THR A 236 -2.79 -5.52 -7.17
CA THR A 236 -2.02 -6.72 -6.83
C THR A 236 -0.86 -6.43 -5.87
N THR A 237 -0.08 -5.36 -6.11
CA THR A 237 1.03 -4.98 -5.22
C THR A 237 0.56 -4.39 -3.89
N GLY A 238 -0.66 -3.84 -3.83
CA GLY A 238 -1.29 -3.39 -2.59
C GLY A 238 -1.49 -4.50 -1.56
N GLN A 239 -1.38 -5.76 -1.95
CA GLN A 239 -1.52 -6.92 -1.06
C GLN A 239 -0.21 -7.35 -0.39
N ILE A 240 0.95 -6.85 -0.86
CA ILE A 240 2.26 -7.16 -0.27
C ILE A 240 2.28 -6.95 1.26
N PRO A 241 1.77 -5.84 1.82
CA PRO A 241 1.76 -5.66 3.28
C PRO A 241 0.98 -6.74 4.03
N ALA A 242 -0.10 -7.27 3.46
CA ALA A 242 -0.90 -8.32 4.09
C ALA A 242 -0.17 -9.66 4.09
N LEU A 243 0.49 -10.02 2.97
CA LEU A 243 1.29 -11.24 2.87
C LEU A 243 2.50 -11.23 3.83
N ILE A 244 3.19 -10.08 3.93
CA ILE A 244 4.28 -9.92 4.91
C ILE A 244 3.75 -9.94 6.34
N ALA A 245 2.55 -9.40 6.57
CA ALA A 245 1.92 -9.52 7.88
C ALA A 245 1.57 -10.98 8.21
N ASP A 246 1.16 -11.81 7.25
CA ASP A 246 0.95 -13.25 7.46
C ASP A 246 2.24 -13.94 7.92
N GLU A 247 3.36 -13.71 7.21
CA GLU A 247 4.65 -14.30 7.56
C GLU A 247 5.12 -13.86 8.95
N LEU A 248 5.01 -12.56 9.25
CA LEU A 248 5.31 -12.01 10.57
C LEU A 248 4.41 -12.61 11.67
N CYS A 249 3.11 -12.71 11.43
CA CYS A 249 2.15 -13.26 12.39
C CYS A 249 2.47 -14.74 12.69
N CYS A 250 2.73 -15.54 11.66
CA CYS A 250 3.19 -16.92 11.82
C CYS A 250 4.48 -17.02 12.64
N ALA A 251 5.44 -16.12 12.40
CA ALA A 251 6.70 -16.10 13.17
C ALA A 251 6.47 -15.70 14.64
N LEU A 252 5.56 -14.77 14.93
CA LEU A 252 5.15 -14.39 16.28
C LEU A 252 4.42 -15.55 16.99
N ASP A 253 3.51 -16.23 16.30
CA ASP A 253 2.79 -17.40 16.81
C ASP A 253 3.77 -18.52 17.21
N ASN A 254 4.73 -18.82 16.33
CA ASN A 254 5.78 -19.82 16.60
C ASN A 254 6.65 -19.46 17.81
N ALA A 255 6.83 -18.16 18.08
CA ALA A 255 7.53 -17.66 19.26
C ALA A 255 6.64 -17.55 20.51
N GLY A 256 5.34 -17.87 20.41
CA GLY A 256 4.40 -17.77 21.51
C GLY A 256 4.04 -16.33 21.92
N LEU A 257 4.25 -15.36 21.03
CA LEU A 257 3.94 -13.95 21.29
C LEU A 257 2.51 -13.60 20.93
N SER A 258 1.80 -12.93 21.83
CA SER A 258 0.46 -12.41 21.56
C SER A 258 0.52 -11.12 20.75
N TYR A 259 -0.37 -10.96 19.77
CA TYR A 259 -0.44 -9.75 18.96
C TYR A 259 -1.88 -9.34 18.58
N ARG A 260 -1.99 -8.17 17.96
CA ARG A 260 -3.21 -7.60 17.36
C ARG A 260 -2.89 -7.20 15.94
N ARG A 261 -3.64 -7.73 14.97
CA ARG A 261 -3.43 -7.48 13.54
C ARG A 261 -4.52 -6.55 12.99
N GLY A 262 -4.10 -5.46 12.36
CA GLY A 262 -4.98 -4.47 11.79
C GLY A 262 -5.66 -4.93 10.50
N THR A 263 -6.89 -4.46 10.26
CA THR A 263 -7.61 -4.70 8.99
C THR A 263 -6.86 -4.21 7.75
N VAL A 264 -6.01 -3.19 7.91
CA VAL A 264 -5.16 -2.64 6.83
C VAL A 264 -4.14 -3.62 6.27
N VAL A 265 -3.85 -4.71 7.00
CA VAL A 265 -2.94 -5.78 6.58
C VAL A 265 -3.60 -7.15 6.71
N GLY A 266 -4.93 -7.23 6.62
CA GLY A 266 -5.67 -8.51 6.60
C GLY A 266 -6.03 -9.09 7.98
N GLY A 267 -5.96 -8.29 9.06
CA GLY A 267 -6.47 -8.69 10.37
C GLY A 267 -7.92 -8.29 10.62
N ASP A 268 -8.37 -8.46 11.86
CA ASP A 268 -9.72 -8.16 12.35
C ASP A 268 -9.79 -6.89 13.21
N VAL A 269 -8.64 -6.34 13.62
CA VAL A 269 -8.58 -5.16 14.48
C VAL A 269 -8.77 -3.88 13.67
N SER A 270 -9.85 -3.15 13.95
CA SER A 270 -10.12 -1.89 13.28
C SER A 270 -9.05 -0.82 13.56
N LYS A 271 -8.90 0.15 12.66
CA LYS A 271 -8.00 1.30 12.85
C LYS A 271 -8.32 2.08 14.14
N ALA A 272 -9.60 2.18 14.52
CA ALA A 272 -10.01 2.83 15.74
C ALA A 272 -9.53 2.07 16.99
N ALA A 273 -9.64 0.74 16.99
CA ALA A 273 -9.13 -0.10 18.07
C ALA A 273 -7.60 -0.02 18.19
N LEU A 274 -6.87 0.00 17.08
CA LEU A 274 -5.42 0.22 17.09
C LEU A 274 -5.03 1.59 17.65
N ARG A 275 -5.78 2.64 17.29
CA ARG A 275 -5.57 3.98 17.87
C ARG A 275 -5.72 3.98 19.38
N THR A 276 -6.75 3.31 19.91
CA THR A 276 -6.95 3.18 21.35
C THR A 276 -5.82 2.39 22.01
N LEU A 277 -5.40 1.28 21.40
CA LEU A 277 -4.32 0.42 21.91
C LEU A 277 -2.97 1.15 21.97
N LEU A 278 -2.65 1.96 20.96
CA LEU A 278 -1.38 2.70 20.85
C LEU A 278 -1.42 4.09 21.49
N GLN A 279 -2.60 4.58 21.85
CA GLN A 279 -2.84 5.95 22.31
C GLN A 279 -2.35 7.02 21.31
N GLY A 280 -2.41 6.72 20.02
CA GLY A 280 -1.90 7.58 18.95
C GLY A 280 -2.42 7.18 17.58
N GLU A 281 -2.22 8.01 16.55
CA GLU A 281 -2.65 7.68 15.18
C GLU A 281 -1.81 6.51 14.63
N PRO A 282 -2.42 5.35 14.33
CA PRO A 282 -1.66 4.15 13.97
C PRO A 282 -0.91 4.30 12.63
N GLY A 283 -1.34 5.21 11.75
CA GLY A 283 -0.65 5.46 10.48
C GLY A 283 -0.51 4.19 9.63
N GLN A 284 0.73 3.72 9.46
CA GLN A 284 1.08 2.50 8.71
C GLN A 284 1.34 1.27 9.61
N VAL A 285 1.00 1.34 10.90
CA VAL A 285 1.08 0.20 11.82
C VAL A 285 0.07 -0.86 11.39
N GLY A 286 0.57 -2.07 11.13
CA GLY A 286 -0.23 -3.22 10.73
C GLY A 286 -0.35 -4.27 11.83
N VAL A 287 0.65 -4.40 12.70
CA VAL A 287 0.69 -5.40 13.77
C VAL A 287 1.16 -4.74 15.07
N VAL A 288 0.55 -5.11 16.20
CA VAL A 288 0.97 -4.66 17.54
C VAL A 288 1.18 -5.89 18.42
N VAL A 289 2.39 -6.08 18.93
CA VAL A 289 2.68 -7.11 19.94
C VAL A 289 2.13 -6.64 21.27
N VAL A 290 1.47 -7.54 22.00
CA VAL A 290 0.81 -7.25 23.27
C VAL A 290 1.26 -8.21 24.37
N SER A 291 1.24 -7.73 25.61
CA SER A 291 1.48 -8.57 26.79
C SER A 291 0.31 -9.54 27.04
N GLY A 292 0.50 -10.47 27.98
CA GLY A 292 -0.59 -11.33 28.46
C GLY A 292 -1.78 -10.58 29.08
N THR A 293 -1.58 -9.32 29.50
CA THR A 293 -2.65 -8.43 29.98
C THR A 293 -3.29 -7.58 28.88
N GLY A 294 -2.81 -7.70 27.64
CA GLY A 294 -3.31 -6.97 26.48
C GLY A 294 -2.74 -5.56 26.30
N LYS A 295 -1.71 -5.17 27.07
CA LYS A 295 -0.99 -3.89 26.91
C LYS A 295 -0.09 -3.96 25.68
N ALA A 296 -0.04 -2.89 24.88
CA ALA A 296 0.90 -2.81 23.75
C ALA A 296 2.36 -2.81 24.23
N LEU A 297 3.20 -3.60 23.56
CA LEU A 297 4.64 -3.72 23.83
C LEU A 297 5.49 -3.24 22.65
N LEU A 298 5.04 -3.49 21.42
CA LEU A 298 5.74 -3.09 20.19
C LEU A 298 4.75 -2.80 19.07
N ALA A 299 4.86 -1.63 18.45
CA ALA A 299 4.12 -1.27 17.25
C ALA A 299 4.92 -1.58 15.99
N ILE A 300 4.37 -2.34 15.04
CA ILE A 300 5.09 -2.76 13.83
C ILE A 300 4.41 -2.16 12.59
N ALA A 301 5.12 -1.26 11.92
CA ALA A 301 4.72 -0.71 10.63
C ALA A 301 5.22 -1.58 9.47
N ILE A 302 4.44 -1.64 8.38
CA ILE A 302 4.83 -2.35 7.15
C ILE A 302 4.73 -1.38 5.99
N SER A 303 5.78 -1.27 5.18
CA SER A 303 5.83 -0.29 4.09
C SER A 303 6.55 -0.81 2.86
N VAL A 304 5.96 -0.57 1.69
CA VAL A 304 6.45 -1.06 0.40
C VAL A 304 6.94 0.12 -0.44
N ALA A 305 8.11 -0.02 -1.06
CA ALA A 305 8.64 0.91 -2.03
C ALA A 305 9.34 0.18 -3.20
N ARG A 306 8.75 0.27 -4.39
CA ARG A 306 9.54 0.35 -5.64
C ARG A 306 10.31 1.66 -5.56
N ASP A 307 11.46 1.88 -6.15
CA ASP A 307 12.09 3.21 -6.31
C ASP A 307 12.30 4.14 -5.07
N GLY A 308 13.28 5.03 -5.19
CA GLY A 308 13.64 5.97 -4.12
C GLY A 308 12.59 7.06 -3.88
N GLY A 309 11.78 7.41 -4.88
CA GLY A 309 10.75 8.45 -4.75
C GLY A 309 9.60 8.00 -3.85
N THR A 310 9.17 6.75 -4.00
CA THR A 310 8.15 6.12 -3.16
C THR A 310 8.68 5.91 -1.74
N ALA A 311 9.94 5.46 -1.61
CA ALA A 311 10.61 5.31 -0.32
C ALA A 311 10.67 6.64 0.44
N ARG A 312 11.08 7.74 -0.22
CA ARG A 312 11.11 9.09 0.38
C ARG A 312 9.75 9.55 0.90
N LYS A 313 8.70 9.39 0.08
CA LYS A 313 7.34 9.80 0.43
C LYS A 313 6.81 9.04 1.64
N SER A 314 7.01 7.72 1.68
CA SER A 314 6.60 6.87 2.79
C SER A 314 7.47 7.07 4.04
N GLY A 315 8.79 7.22 3.87
CA GLY A 315 9.75 7.48 4.94
C GLY A 315 9.42 8.73 5.74
N GLY A 316 9.00 9.81 5.07
CA GLY A 316 8.56 11.04 5.74
C GLY A 316 7.36 10.85 6.68
N ARG A 317 6.50 9.85 6.43
CA ARG A 317 5.37 9.50 7.31
C ARG A 317 5.78 8.50 8.39
N LEU A 318 6.64 7.55 8.06
CA LEU A 318 7.11 6.53 8.99
C LEU A 318 7.95 7.12 10.13
N ARG A 319 8.82 8.09 9.83
CA ARG A 319 9.73 8.69 10.83
C ARG A 319 9.02 9.33 12.02
N THR A 320 7.76 9.73 11.85
CA THR A 320 6.99 10.37 12.93
C THR A 320 6.24 9.37 13.79
N LEU A 321 6.16 8.09 13.39
CA LEU A 321 5.40 7.07 14.12
C LEU A 321 5.98 6.78 15.52
N PRO A 322 7.30 6.58 15.70
CA PRO A 322 7.84 6.26 17.02
C PRO A 322 7.51 7.32 18.08
N SER A 323 7.51 8.60 17.69
CA SER A 323 7.15 9.72 18.60
C SER A 323 5.65 9.86 18.88
N GLN A 324 4.78 9.16 18.13
CA GLN A 324 3.33 9.22 18.31
C GLN A 324 2.80 8.21 19.31
N PHE A 325 3.64 7.25 19.73
CA PHE A 325 3.23 6.15 20.58
C PHE A 325 4.00 6.17 21.89
N GLY A 326 3.38 5.70 22.97
CA GLY A 326 4.06 5.46 24.25
C GLY A 326 4.83 4.14 24.31
N VAL A 327 4.99 3.45 23.18
CA VAL A 327 5.62 2.13 23.06
C VAL A 327 6.69 2.14 21.97
N PRO A 328 7.72 1.27 22.06
CA PRO A 328 8.66 1.06 20.97
C PRO A 328 7.95 0.79 19.64
N ALA A 329 8.60 1.20 18.55
CA ALA A 329 8.14 0.93 17.20
C ALA A 329 9.23 0.22 16.40
N ALA A 330 8.79 -0.69 15.52
CA ALA A 330 9.59 -1.33 14.49
C ALA A 330 8.97 -1.08 13.12
N VAL A 331 9.75 -1.23 12.05
CA VAL A 331 9.24 -1.17 10.68
C VAL A 331 9.81 -2.28 9.82
N VAL A 332 8.96 -2.90 9.01
CA VAL A 332 9.34 -3.83 7.95
C VAL A 332 9.25 -3.11 6.60
N LEU A 333 10.38 -2.97 5.93
CA LEU A 333 10.56 -2.25 4.66
C LEU A 333 10.74 -3.24 3.52
N ILE A 334 9.84 -3.17 2.52
CA ILE A 334 9.80 -4.10 1.39
C ILE A 334 10.07 -3.37 0.08
N GLY A 335 10.86 -3.97 -0.79
CA GLY A 335 11.15 -3.47 -2.12
C GLY A 335 12.47 -2.70 -2.24
N HIS A 336 13.01 -2.70 -3.46
CA HIS A 336 14.33 -2.16 -3.79
C HIS A 336 14.47 -0.64 -3.54
N GLY A 337 13.36 0.09 -3.37
CA GLY A 337 13.36 1.53 -3.12
C GLY A 337 14.06 1.91 -1.81
N TRP A 338 13.99 1.06 -0.79
CA TRP A 338 14.53 1.35 0.55
C TRP A 338 16.05 1.23 0.67
N ALA A 339 16.69 0.44 -0.18
CA ALA A 339 18.15 0.35 -0.27
C ALA A 339 18.78 1.52 -1.05
N ALA A 340 17.97 2.41 -1.65
CA ALA A 340 18.47 3.56 -2.38
C ALA A 340 19.06 4.64 -1.45
N ARG A 341 20.09 5.34 -1.93
CA ARG A 341 21.26 5.93 -1.23
C ARG A 341 21.08 6.83 0.02
N GLY A 342 19.89 7.03 0.59
CA GLY A 342 19.78 7.75 1.87
C GLY A 342 18.42 7.85 2.56
N GLU A 343 17.33 7.42 1.93
CA GLU A 343 15.97 7.65 2.47
C GLU A 343 15.73 6.94 3.81
N SER A 344 16.39 5.80 4.02
CA SER A 344 16.15 4.93 5.18
C SER A 344 17.04 5.27 6.39
N MET A 345 18.06 6.12 6.25
CA MET A 345 18.96 6.46 7.37
C MET A 345 18.23 7.23 8.47
N GLU A 346 17.28 8.11 8.11
CA GLU A 346 16.43 8.80 9.08
C GLU A 346 15.52 7.83 9.84
N LEU A 347 15.10 6.75 9.18
CA LEU A 347 14.28 5.71 9.79
C LEU A 347 15.08 4.91 10.81
N ILE A 348 16.34 4.57 10.53
CA ILE A 348 17.21 3.89 11.50
C ILE A 348 17.25 4.67 12.83
N LYS A 349 17.45 5.99 12.76
CA LYS A 349 17.49 6.81 13.96
C LYS A 349 16.13 6.89 14.65
N SER A 350 15.05 7.06 13.89
CA SER A 350 13.70 7.24 14.44
C SER A 350 13.19 5.98 15.13
N PHE A 351 13.49 4.81 14.57
CA PHE A 351 13.08 3.50 15.08
C PHE A 351 14.12 2.86 16.02
N ASP A 352 15.23 3.57 16.30
CA ASP A 352 16.33 3.10 17.14
C ASP A 352 16.85 1.73 16.66
N GLY A 353 17.19 1.65 15.37
CA GLY A 353 17.71 0.44 14.72
C GLY A 353 16.67 -0.62 14.35
N ARG A 354 15.44 -0.58 14.89
CA ARG A 354 14.36 -1.56 14.63
C ARG A 354 13.73 -1.44 13.23
N VAL A 355 14.57 -1.61 12.21
CA VAL A 355 14.22 -1.53 10.80
C VAL A 355 14.61 -2.86 10.15
N PHE A 356 13.62 -3.56 9.62
CA PHE A 356 13.72 -4.93 9.14
C PHE A 356 13.22 -5.02 7.70
N THR A 357 13.44 -6.15 7.05
CA THR A 357 12.86 -6.53 5.75
C THR A 357 12.15 -7.87 5.89
N GLU A 358 11.54 -8.38 4.82
CA GLU A 358 11.02 -9.74 4.78
C GLU A 358 12.10 -10.80 5.08
N GLN A 359 13.37 -10.47 4.86
CA GLN A 359 14.47 -11.39 5.11
C GLN A 359 14.94 -11.41 6.56
N SER A 360 14.51 -10.45 7.38
CA SER A 360 14.93 -10.32 8.79
C SER A 360 13.75 -10.31 9.76
N VAL A 361 12.64 -10.98 9.40
CA VAL A 361 11.47 -11.15 10.26
C VAL A 361 11.84 -11.90 11.55
N GLU A 362 12.72 -12.91 11.49
CA GLU A 362 13.18 -13.63 12.69
C GLU A 362 13.96 -12.72 13.66
N ASP A 363 14.77 -11.79 13.14
CA ASP A 363 15.46 -10.79 13.96
C ASP A 363 14.46 -9.84 14.62
N LEU A 364 13.38 -9.47 13.92
CA LEU A 364 12.29 -8.67 14.48
C LEU A 364 11.60 -9.42 15.63
N VAL A 365 11.28 -10.70 15.45
CA VAL A 365 10.66 -11.52 16.50
C VAL A 365 11.59 -11.61 17.71
N THR A 366 12.89 -11.76 17.51
CA THR A 366 13.89 -11.74 18.59
C THR A 366 13.86 -10.41 19.36
N ALA A 367 13.78 -9.27 18.67
CA ALA A 367 13.61 -7.96 19.32
C ALA A 367 12.31 -7.87 20.12
N ALA A 368 11.20 -8.44 19.61
CA ALA A 368 9.92 -8.46 20.30
C ALA A 368 9.94 -9.31 21.58
N ILE A 369 10.64 -10.46 21.56
CA ILE A 369 10.84 -11.31 22.74
C ILE A 369 11.58 -10.52 23.83
N ALA A 370 12.67 -9.83 23.47
CA ALA A 370 13.45 -9.05 24.43
C ALA A 370 12.59 -8.00 25.15
N LEU A 371 11.76 -7.26 24.41
CA LEU A 371 10.82 -6.28 24.98
C LEU A 371 9.77 -6.90 25.90
N THR A 372 9.33 -8.12 25.60
CA THR A 372 8.35 -8.83 26.44
C THR A 372 8.97 -9.26 27.77
N GLN A 373 10.23 -9.70 27.75
CA GLN A 373 10.97 -10.08 28.96
C GLN A 373 11.33 -8.87 29.84
N GLU A 374 11.49 -7.68 29.26
CA GLU A 374 11.74 -6.44 30.02
C GLU A 374 10.52 -5.97 30.81
N GLU A 375 9.29 -6.17 30.31
CA GLU A 375 8.05 -5.81 31.03
C GLU A 375 7.75 -6.77 32.20
N GLU A 376 8.22 -8.02 32.14
CA GLU A 376 8.06 -9.01 33.21
C GLU A 376 9.04 -8.84 34.38
N ARG A 377 10.06 -7.97 34.22
CA ARG A 377 11.04 -7.61 35.26
C ARG A 377 10.64 -6.35 35.99
#